data_AF-A0A922WM76-F1
#
_entry.id   AF-A0A922WM76-F1
#
_cell.length_a   1.000
_cell.length_b   1.000
_cell.length_c   1.000
_cell.angle_alpha   90.00
_cell.angle_beta   90.00
_cell.angle_gamma   90.00
#
_symmetry.space_group_name_H-M   'P 1'
#
loop_
_entity.id
_entity.type
_entity.pdbx_description
1 polymer ?
#
loop_
_entity_poly.entity_id
_entity_poly.type
_entity_poly.pdbx_seq_one_letter_code
_entity_poly.pdbx_strand_id
1 'polypeptide(L)'
;MAPPSGEGPQPYISVVRFVDQPWPSQGTTWSLVISKDQESSSTHHWIATICFLVEKAPHHELSVGREFEIYEGAKRVALGVVTAEA
;
A
#
# COMPACT_ATOMS: atom_id res chain seq x y z
N MET A 1 -7.99 -10.99 -9.20
CA MET A 1 -8.40 -10.05 -8.12
C MET A 1 -8.28 -8.65 -8.69
N ALA A 2 -9.31 -7.81 -8.53
CA ALA A 2 -9.24 -6.42 -8.94
C ALA A 2 -8.60 -5.57 -7.82
N PRO A 3 -7.80 -4.54 -8.15
CA PRO A 3 -7.31 -3.57 -7.16
C PRO A 3 -8.48 -2.91 -6.41
N PRO A 4 -8.25 -2.33 -5.21
CA PRO A 4 -9.27 -1.56 -4.50
C PRO A 4 -9.90 -0.53 -5.42
N SER A 5 -11.21 -0.25 -5.28
CA SER A 5 -11.89 0.69 -6.20
C SER A 5 -11.41 2.13 -6.01
N GLY A 6 -10.85 2.46 -4.84
CA GLY A 6 -10.40 3.81 -4.51
C GLY A 6 -11.51 4.86 -4.62
N GLU A 7 -12.77 4.47 -4.40
CA GLU A 7 -13.93 5.35 -4.55
C GLU A 7 -13.94 6.42 -3.44
N GLY A 8 -13.51 7.62 -3.80
CA GLY A 8 -13.43 8.79 -2.92
C GLY A 8 -12.46 9.84 -3.48
N PRO A 9 -12.50 11.09 -3.03
CA PRO A 9 -11.48 12.08 -3.40
C PRO A 9 -10.12 11.58 -2.91
N GLN A 10 -9.11 11.59 -3.78
CA GLN A 10 -7.76 11.22 -3.38
C GLN A 10 -7.24 12.18 -2.31
N PRO A 11 -6.50 11.67 -1.30
CA PRO A 11 -6.05 10.27 -1.12
C PRO A 11 -6.92 9.42 -0.18
N TYR A 12 -6.83 8.08 -0.27
CA TYR A 12 -7.53 7.15 0.64
C TYR A 12 -6.57 6.40 1.58
N ILE A 13 -7.07 5.97 2.74
CA ILE A 13 -6.28 5.30 3.78
C ILE A 13 -6.59 3.80 3.78
N SER A 14 -5.54 2.97 3.81
CA SER A 14 -5.69 1.51 3.89
C SER A 14 -4.66 0.88 4.81
N VAL A 15 -4.94 -0.35 5.23
CA VAL A 15 -4.01 -1.18 5.98
C VAL A 15 -3.07 -1.91 5.03
N VAL A 16 -1.77 -1.84 5.32
CA VAL A 16 -0.73 -2.55 4.56
C VAL A 16 0.07 -3.48 5.44
N ARG A 17 0.41 -4.63 4.86
CA ARG A 17 1.29 -5.65 5.42
C ARG A 17 2.46 -5.91 4.47
N PHE A 18 3.66 -6.04 4.97
CA PHE A 18 4.79 -6.53 4.18
C PHE A 18 4.82 -8.07 4.15
N VAL A 19 5.07 -8.63 2.95
CA VAL A 19 4.97 -10.07 2.70
C VAL A 19 6.07 -10.86 3.44
N ASP A 20 7.21 -10.24 3.66
CA ASP A 20 8.39 -10.80 4.32
C ASP A 20 8.27 -10.94 5.85
N GLN A 21 7.16 -10.50 6.44
CA GLN A 21 6.91 -10.58 7.88
C GLN A 21 5.92 -11.71 8.25
N PRO A 22 6.20 -12.50 9.31
CA PRO A 22 5.31 -13.55 9.78
C PRO A 22 3.96 -12.99 10.24
N TRP A 23 2.88 -13.75 10.04
CA TRP A 23 1.51 -13.36 10.38
C TRP A 23 0.95 -14.19 11.55
N PRO A 24 0.33 -13.56 12.56
CA PRO A 24 0.26 -12.11 12.79
C PRO A 24 1.63 -11.54 13.18
N SER A 25 2.05 -10.46 12.54
CA SER A 25 3.24 -9.73 12.99
C SER A 25 2.87 -9.16 14.36
N GLN A 26 3.74 -9.32 15.36
CA GLN A 26 3.47 -8.76 16.68
C GLN A 26 3.53 -7.22 16.63
N GLY A 27 2.44 -6.60 16.20
CA GLY A 27 2.24 -5.15 16.21
C GLY A 27 2.65 -4.38 14.96
N THR A 28 3.16 -5.02 13.90
CA THR A 28 3.69 -4.29 12.72
C THR A 28 2.67 -4.30 11.59
N THR A 29 1.56 -3.60 11.80
CA THR A 29 0.57 -3.31 10.75
C THR A 29 0.43 -1.79 10.68
N TRP A 30 0.59 -1.23 9.49
CA TRP A 30 0.64 0.22 9.32
C TRP A 30 -0.48 0.72 8.43
N SER A 31 -1.04 1.87 8.78
CA SER A 31 -1.95 2.61 7.91
C SER A 31 -1.15 3.48 6.95
N LEU A 32 -1.38 3.26 5.65
CA LEU A 32 -0.81 4.08 4.58
C LEU A 32 -1.88 4.96 3.96
N VAL A 33 -1.45 6.16 3.55
CA VAL A 33 -2.16 7.02 2.61
C VAL A 33 -1.70 6.62 1.21
N ILE A 34 -2.65 6.31 0.33
CA ILE A 34 -2.40 5.87 -1.04
C ILE A 34 -2.98 6.92 -1.99
N SER A 35 -2.10 7.54 -2.78
CA SER A 35 -2.45 8.51 -3.82
C SER A 35 -2.15 7.89 -5.17
N LYS A 36 -3.18 7.51 -5.93
CA LYS A 36 -3.02 6.86 -7.22
C LYS A 36 -2.71 7.90 -8.30
N ASP A 37 -1.63 7.67 -9.04
CA ASP A 37 -1.35 8.38 -10.29
C ASP A 37 -2.32 7.85 -11.37
N GLN A 38 -3.30 8.67 -11.74
CA GLN A 38 -4.34 8.26 -12.71
C GLN A 38 -3.80 8.13 -14.13
N GLU A 39 -2.77 8.91 -14.50
CA GLU A 39 -2.26 8.94 -15.88
C GLU A 39 -1.38 7.71 -16.16
N SER A 40 -0.62 7.27 -15.15
CA SER A 40 0.28 6.11 -15.25
C SER A 40 -0.40 4.77 -14.92
N SER A 41 -1.66 4.79 -14.46
CA SER A 41 -2.38 3.59 -14.02
C SER A 41 -3.26 2.96 -15.11
N SER A 42 -3.37 1.64 -15.08
CA SER A 42 -4.32 0.86 -15.87
C SER A 42 -5.43 0.27 -14.99
N THR A 43 -6.39 -0.42 -15.62
CA THR A 43 -7.50 -1.09 -14.90
C THR A 43 -7.02 -2.09 -13.84
N HIS A 44 -5.90 -2.78 -14.09
CA HIS A 44 -5.42 -3.86 -13.21
C HIS A 44 -4.16 -3.48 -12.43
N HIS A 45 -3.36 -2.53 -12.93
CA HIS A 45 -2.09 -2.14 -12.33
C HIS A 45 -2.12 -0.65 -12.01
N TRP A 46 -1.89 -0.29 -10.75
CA TRP A 46 -1.87 1.09 -10.31
C TRP A 46 -0.45 1.53 -9.99
N ILE A 47 -0.09 2.73 -10.45
CA ILE A 47 1.04 3.48 -9.94
C ILE A 47 0.50 4.42 -8.88
N ALA A 48 1.12 4.43 -7.70
CA ALA A 48 0.65 5.23 -6.59
C ALA A 48 1.81 5.71 -5.72
N THR A 49 1.70 6.93 -5.23
CA THR A 49 2.53 7.43 -4.13
C THR A 49 1.93 6.93 -2.83
N ILE A 50 2.76 6.27 -2.01
CA ILE A 50 2.37 5.74 -0.71
C ILE A 50 3.16 6.42 0.40
N CYS A 51 2.47 6.83 1.46
CA CYS A 51 3.10 7.46 2.63
C CYS A 51 2.50 6.88 3.90
N PHE A 52 3.30 6.75 4.96
CA PHE A 52 2.76 6.43 6.27
C PHE A 52 1.89 7.58 6.78
N LEU A 53 0.74 7.24 7.38
CA LEU A 53 -0.13 8.24 8.01
C LEU A 53 0.49 8.83 9.28
N VAL A 54 1.41 8.11 9.92
CA VAL A 54 2.01 8.45 11.21
C VAL A 54 3.51 8.76 11.04
N GLU A 55 3.96 9.88 11.59
CA GLU A 55 5.36 10.32 11.50
C GLU A 55 6.35 9.31 12.09
N LYS A 56 5.98 8.67 13.21
CA LYS A 56 6.81 7.66 13.90
C LYS A 56 6.80 6.27 13.25
N ALA A 57 6.10 6.12 12.12
CA ALA A 57 6.13 4.87 11.38
C ALA A 57 7.53 4.60 10.82
N PRO A 58 7.87 3.33 10.55
CA PRO A 58 9.19 2.97 10.07
C PRO A 58 9.32 3.33 8.58
N HIS A 59 9.56 4.60 8.24
CA HIS A 59 9.67 5.05 6.84
C HIS A 59 10.70 4.27 6.01
N HIS A 60 11.77 3.79 6.66
CA HIS A 60 12.78 2.92 6.05
C HIS A 60 12.22 1.58 5.52
N GLU A 61 11.06 1.15 6.02
CA GLU A 61 10.40 -0.07 5.57
C GLU A 61 9.79 0.03 4.17
N LEU A 62 9.52 1.25 3.66
CA LEU A 62 9.13 1.49 2.27
C LEU A 62 10.36 1.50 1.35
N SER A 63 11.08 0.37 1.34
CA SER A 63 12.29 0.19 0.54
C SER A 63 11.96 -0.37 -0.85
N VAL A 64 12.65 0.13 -1.87
CA VAL A 64 12.51 -0.33 -3.27
C VAL A 64 12.68 -1.86 -3.37
N GLY A 65 11.81 -2.49 -4.14
CA GLY A 65 11.75 -3.94 -4.35
C GLY A 65 10.99 -4.70 -3.27
N ARG A 66 10.58 -4.03 -2.17
CA ARG A 66 9.83 -4.70 -1.11
C ARG A 66 8.37 -4.92 -1.51
N GLU A 67 7.88 -6.14 -1.27
CA GLU A 67 6.51 -6.53 -1.56
C GLU A 67 5.58 -6.29 -0.37
N PHE A 68 4.35 -5.89 -0.68
CA PHE A 68 3.33 -5.63 0.31
C PHE A 68 1.93 -6.02 -0.17
N GLU A 69 1.04 -6.25 0.77
CA GLU A 69 -0.36 -6.58 0.57
C GLU A 69 -1.23 -5.47 1.15
N ILE A 70 -2.23 -5.04 0.39
CA ILE A 70 -3.25 -4.06 0.84
C ILE A 70 -4.50 -4.82 1.27
N TYR A 71 -5.04 -4.45 2.41
CA TYR A 71 -6.24 -5.03 2.99
C TYR A 71 -7.35 -4.01 3.24
N GLU A 72 -8.59 -4.41 2.94
CA GLU A 72 -9.82 -3.75 3.37
C GLU A 72 -10.56 -4.68 4.34
N GLY A 73 -10.57 -4.31 5.62
CA GLY A 73 -10.98 -5.24 6.68
C GLY A 73 -10.09 -6.49 6.67
N ALA A 74 -10.70 -7.68 6.58
CA ALA A 74 -9.99 -8.96 6.50
C ALA A 74 -9.66 -9.42 5.07
N LYS A 75 -10.08 -8.66 4.04
CA LYS A 75 -9.93 -9.06 2.64
C LYS A 75 -8.68 -8.43 2.03
N ARG A 76 -7.79 -9.26 1.48
CA ARG A 76 -6.69 -8.78 0.63
C ARG A 76 -7.26 -8.27 -0.69
N VAL A 77 -7.01 -7.00 -1.00
CA VAL A 77 -7.53 -6.33 -2.21
C VAL A 77 -6.45 -6.10 -3.26
N ALA A 78 -5.18 -5.96 -2.86
CA ALA A 78 -4.09 -5.81 -3.81
C ALA A 78 -2.76 -6.37 -3.27
N LEU A 79 -1.86 -6.64 -4.20
CA LEU A 79 -0.43 -6.90 -3.97
C LEU A 79 0.34 -5.78 -4.68
N GLY A 80 1.40 -5.30 -4.07
CA GLY A 80 2.25 -4.26 -4.64
C GLY A 80 3.73 -4.52 -4.36
N VAL A 81 4.55 -3.80 -5.11
CA VAL A 81 6.00 -3.72 -4.91
C VAL A 81 6.39 -2.24 -4.89
N VAL A 82 7.25 -1.86 -3.95
CA VAL A 82 7.78 -0.49 -3.90
C VAL A 82 8.76 -0.29 -5.07
N THR A 83 8.56 0.74 -5.87
CA THR A 83 9.49 1.12 -6.95
C THR A 83 10.25 2.39 -6.57
N ALA A 84 11.42 2.60 -7.19
CA ALA A 84 12.07 3.91 -7.12
C ALA A 84 11.16 4.97 -7.79
N GLU A 85 11.22 6.21 -7.33
CA GLU A 85 10.69 7.33 -8.12
C GLU A 85 11.43 7.37 -9.47
N ALA A 86 10.66 7.54 -10.55
CA ALA A 86 11.17 7.59 -11.91
C ALA A 86 11.84 8.94 -12.22
#